data_AF-A0A8J8FNK6-F1
#
_entry.id   AF-A0A8J8FNK6-F1
#
_cell.length_a   1.000
_cell.length_b   1.000
_cell.length_c   1.000
_cell.angle_alpha   90.00
_cell.angle_beta   90.00
_cell.angle_gamma   90.00
#
_symmetry.space_group_name_H-M   'P 1'
#
loop_
_entity.id
_entity.type
_entity.pdbx_description
1 polymer ?
#
loop_
_entity_poly.entity_id
_entity_poly.type
_entity_poly.pdbx_seq_one_letter_code
_entity_poly.pdbx_strand_id
1 'polypeptide(L)'
;MILSELRRYMKENKTVTLNELVVHFDMDADALRGMLGKWISKGKVKQLPVGPACGTSCCKCDPTLTELYEWRADERLKAKDASQT
;
A
#
# COMPACT_ATOMS: atom_id res chain seq x y z
N MET A 1 -8.77 16.07 0.43
CA MET A 1 -8.59 15.63 -0.98
C MET A 1 -8.05 14.20 -0.97
N ILE A 2 -8.62 13.34 -1.81
CA ILE A 2 -8.44 11.89 -1.82
C ILE A 2 -6.98 11.41 -1.76
N LEU A 3 -6.04 12.11 -2.42
CA LEU A 3 -4.60 11.78 -2.39
C LEU A 3 -3.95 11.98 -1.02
N SER A 4 -4.39 12.98 -0.26
CA SER A 4 -3.88 13.25 1.08
C SER A 4 -4.34 12.17 2.07
N GLU A 5 -5.59 11.72 1.93
CA GLU A 5 -6.15 10.64 2.74
C GLU A 5 -5.54 9.29 2.37
N LEU A 6 -5.42 8.96 1.08
CA LEU A 6 -4.69 7.78 0.62
C LEU A 6 -3.26 7.73 1.17
N ARG A 7 -2.55 8.85 1.09
CA ARG A 7 -1.20 8.95 1.63
C ARG A 7 -1.17 8.78 3.15
N ARG A 8 -2.15 9.34 3.88
CA ARG A 8 -2.25 9.19 5.33
C ARG A 8 -2.55 7.73 5.69
N TYR A 9 -3.51 7.12 5.02
CA TYR A 9 -3.88 5.72 5.19
C TYR A 9 -2.69 4.79 4.96
N MET A 10 -1.89 4.99 3.90
CA MET A 10 -0.65 4.23 3.65
C MET A 10 0.49 4.53 4.65
N LYS A 11 0.46 5.69 5.32
CA LYS A 11 1.43 5.99 6.39
C LYS A 11 1.06 5.29 7.69
N GLU A 12 -0.24 5.25 8.01
CA GLU A 12 -0.79 4.53 9.16
C GLU A 12 -0.61 3.01 8.94
N ASN A 13 -1.00 2.52 7.77
CA ASN A 13 -0.80 1.15 7.31
C ASN A 13 0.49 1.08 6.48
N LYS A 14 1.63 0.87 7.15
CA LYS A 14 2.97 0.79 6.51
C LYS A 14 2.99 -0.03 5.21
N THR A 15 2.19 -1.08 5.17
CA THR A 15 2.00 -1.98 4.04
C THR A 15 0.52 -2.16 3.78
N VAL A 16 0.09 -1.99 2.53
CA VAL A 16 -1.31 -2.14 2.10
C VAL A 16 -1.39 -2.96 0.82
N THR A 17 -2.49 -3.69 0.64
CA THR A 17 -2.76 -4.38 -0.63
C THR A 17 -3.52 -3.50 -1.60
N LEU A 18 -3.39 -3.75 -2.90
CA LEU A 18 -4.18 -3.04 -3.92
C LEU A 18 -5.68 -3.24 -3.68
N ASN A 19 -6.10 -4.47 -3.34
CA ASN A 19 -7.49 -4.77 -3.03
C ASN A 19 -8.06 -3.94 -1.88
N GLU A 20 -7.31 -3.79 -0.79
CA GLU A 20 -7.74 -2.95 0.34
C GLU A 20 -7.94 -1.50 -0.09
N LEU A 21 -7.05 -0.98 -0.94
CA LEU A 21 -7.20 0.37 -1.47
C LEU A 21 -8.44 0.48 -2.35
N VAL A 22 -8.70 -0.49 -3.23
CA VAL A 22 -9.89 -0.53 -4.09
C VAL A 22 -11.15 -0.52 -3.24
N VAL A 23 -11.25 -1.39 -2.23
CA VAL A 23 -12.42 -1.53 -1.37
C VAL A 23 -12.59 -0.33 -0.42
N HIS A 24 -11.48 0.20 0.12
CA HIS A 24 -11.54 1.30 1.09
C HIS A 24 -11.84 2.65 0.44
N PHE A 25 -11.30 2.89 -0.75
CA PHE A 25 -11.49 4.15 -1.47
C PHE A 25 -12.58 4.08 -2.55
N ASP A 26 -13.13 2.89 -2.80
CA ASP A 26 -14.09 2.61 -3.87
C ASP A 26 -13.57 3.08 -5.24
N MET A 27 -12.32 2.70 -5.56
CA MET A 27 -11.61 3.14 -6.77
C MET A 27 -11.08 1.97 -7.56
N ASP A 28 -11.04 2.10 -8.89
CA ASP A 28 -10.44 1.11 -9.77
C ASP A 28 -8.95 0.86 -9.46
N ALA A 29 -8.57 -0.42 -9.54
CA ALA A 29 -7.19 -0.88 -9.37
C ALA A 29 -6.22 -0.17 -10.33
N ASP A 30 -6.63 0.05 -11.58
CA ASP A 30 -5.84 0.79 -12.58
C ASP A 30 -5.67 2.26 -12.22
N ALA A 31 -6.71 2.92 -11.70
CA ALA A 31 -6.63 4.31 -11.26
C ALA A 31 -5.67 4.45 -10.06
N LEU A 32 -5.78 3.54 -9.09
CA LEU A 32 -4.86 3.46 -7.94
C LEU A 32 -3.43 3.17 -8.39
N ARG A 33 -3.21 2.21 -9.29
CA ARG A 33 -1.89 1.92 -9.89
C ARG A 33 -1.29 3.16 -10.56
N GLY A 34 -2.07 3.91 -11.32
CA GLY A 34 -1.62 5.17 -11.93
C GLY A 34 -1.18 6.22 -10.88
N MET A 35 -1.92 6.33 -9.78
CA MET A 35 -1.59 7.23 -8.67
C MET A 35 -0.35 6.78 -7.89
N LEU A 36 -0.29 5.50 -7.52
CA LEU A 36 0.84 4.88 -6.84
C LEU A 36 2.09 4.92 -7.70
N GLY A 37 1.97 4.75 -9.02
CA GLY A 37 3.06 4.85 -9.99
C GLY A 37 3.80 6.19 -9.93
N LYS A 38 3.08 7.29 -9.68
CA LYS A 38 3.70 8.62 -9.46
C LYS A 38 4.56 8.65 -8.20
N TRP A 39 4.19 7.92 -7.15
CA TRP A 39 4.96 7.83 -5.91
C TRP A 39 6.08 6.81 -5.98
N ILE A 40 5.90 5.72 -6.72
CA ILE A 40 6.93 4.72 -7.02
C ILE A 40 8.07 5.37 -7.81
N SER A 41 7.73 6.14 -8.85
CA SER A 41 8.71 6.91 -9.63
C SER A 41 9.48 7.93 -8.78
N LYS A 42 8.88 8.40 -7.68
CA LYS A 42 9.52 9.30 -6.71
C LYS A 42 10.26 8.58 -5.58
N GLY A 43 10.26 7.25 -5.56
CA GLY A 43 10.85 6.44 -4.49
C GLY A 43 10.10 6.51 -3.15
N LYS A 44 8.85 6.99 -3.14
CA LYS A 44 8.04 7.17 -1.92
C LYS A 44 7.28 5.91 -1.52
N VAL A 45 6.84 5.16 -2.53
CA VAL A 45 6.13 3.88 -2.41
C VAL A 45 6.96 2.83 -3.12
N LYS A 46 6.98 1.62 -2.58
CA LYS A 46 7.60 0.46 -3.23
C LYS A 46 6.55 -0.63 -3.38
N GLN A 47 6.40 -1.14 -4.60
CA GLN A 47 5.64 -2.36 -4.82
C GLN A 47 6.48 -3.54 -4.34
N LEU A 48 5.91 -4.36 -3.46
CA LEU A 48 6.52 -5.58 -2.98
C LEU A 48 6.04 -6.75 -3.85
N PRO A 49 6.95 -7.61 -4.33
CA PRO A 49 6.53 -8.84 -4.98
C PRO A 49 5.87 -9.72 -3.93
N VAL A 50 4.60 -10.04 -4.13
CA VAL A 50 3.97 -11.15 -3.39
C VAL A 50 4.58 -12.42 -3.96
N GLY A 51 5.66 -12.89 -3.33
CA GLY A 51 6.28 -14.15 -3.72
C GLY A 51 5.33 -15.31 -3.47
N PRO A 52 5.57 -16.49 -4.08
CA PRO A 52 4.89 -17.73 -3.72
C PRO A 52 5.37 -18.20 -2.34
N ALA A 53 5.09 -17.44 -1.29
CA ALA A 53 5.33 -17.81 0.10
C ALA A 53 4.07 -18.39 0.75
N CYS A 54 3.05 -18.72 -0.05
CA CYS A 54 1.96 -19.58 0.37
C CYS A 54 2.38 -21.04 0.11
N GLY A 55 3.21 -21.58 1.00
CA GLY A 55 3.60 -23.01 1.03
C GLY A 55 2.48 -23.95 1.44
N THR A 56 1.24 -23.48 1.48
CA THR A 56 0.06 -24.24 1.91
C THR A 56 -1.11 -23.88 1.01
N SER A 57 -1.42 -24.77 0.07
CA SER A 57 -2.65 -24.83 -0.75
C SER A 57 -3.77 -23.86 -0.36
N CYS A 58 -3.78 -22.65 -0.93
CA CYS A 58 -4.98 -21.81 -0.93
C CYS A 58 -5.09 -21.06 -2.26
N CYS A 59 -5.43 -21.80 -3.32
CA CYS A 59 -5.73 -21.27 -4.65
C CYS A 59 -7.11 -20.57 -4.68
N LYS A 60 -7.22 -19.40 -4.06
CA LYS A 60 -8.41 -18.52 -4.20
C LYS A 60 -8.08 -17.03 -4.28
N CYS A 61 -6.81 -16.65 -4.32
CA CYS A 61 -6.42 -15.25 -4.37
C CYS A 61 -6.08 -14.86 -5.82
N ASP A 62 -6.85 -13.92 -6.37
CA ASP A 62 -6.53 -13.27 -7.63
C ASP A 62 -5.14 -12.61 -7.53
N PRO A 63 -4.14 -13.09 -8.29
CA PRO A 63 -2.76 -12.63 -8.19
C PRO A 63 -2.57 -11.17 -8.64
N THR A 64 -3.59 -10.61 -9.30
CA THR A 64 -3.64 -9.22 -9.75
C THR A 64 -4.05 -8.24 -8.65
N LEU A 65 -4.75 -8.70 -7.60
CA LEU A 65 -5.22 -7.86 -6.49
C LEU A 65 -4.39 -8.04 -5.21
N THR A 66 -3.51 -9.05 -5.18
CA THR A 66 -2.56 -9.33 -4.09
C THR A 66 -1.27 -8.52 -4.17
N GLU A 67 -1.23 -7.48 -4.99
CA GLU A 67 -0.09 -6.57 -5.04
C GLU A 67 0.05 -5.82 -3.72
N LEU A 68 1.20 -5.98 -3.06
CA LEU A 68 1.51 -5.23 -1.84
C LEU A 68 2.26 -3.95 -2.19
N TYR A 69 1.88 -2.87 -1.53
CA TYR A 69 2.55 -1.57 -1.61
C TYR A 69 3.01 -1.15 -0.22
N GLU A 70 4.30 -0.82 -0.11
CA GLU A 70 4.95 -0.37 1.11
C GLU A 70 5.28 1.11 1.01
N TRP A 71 4.90 1.90 2.02
CA TRP A 71 5.26 3.31 2.10
C TRP A 71 6.64 3.50 2.75
N ARG A 72 7.61 4.02 2.00
CA ARG A 72 9.01 4.22 2.46
C ARG A 72 9.40 5.67 2.74
N ALA A 73 8.57 6.65 2.35
CA ALA A 73 9.01 8.04 2.29
C ALA A 73 9.15 8.78 3.64
N ASP A 74 8.85 8.15 4.79
CA ASP A 74 8.59 8.88 6.04
C ASP A 74 9.43 8.41 7.25
N GLU A 75 10.63 7.88 7.04
CA GLU A 75 11.54 7.56 8.15
C GLU A 75 12.12 8.79 8.88
N ARG A 76 11.75 10.02 8.50
CA ARG A 76 12.18 11.26 9.18
C ARG A 76 11.23 11.83 10.24
N LEU A 77 10.03 11.27 10.42
CA LEU A 77 9.03 11.82 11.37
C LEU A 77 8.59 10.86 12.49
N LYS A 78 9.06 9.61 12.50
CA LYS A 78 8.63 8.58 13.47
C LYS A 78 9.30 8.64 14.86
N ALA A 79 9.95 9.74 15.22
CA ALA A 79 10.58 9.92 16.53
C ALA A 79 9.70 10.66 17.57
N LYS A 80 8.41 10.95 17.29
CA LYS A 80 7.57 11.75 18.21
C LYS A 80 6.18 11.20 18.57
N ASP A 81 5.76 10.06 18.01
CA ASP A 81 4.40 9.53 18.23
C ASP A 81 4.42 8.04 18.59
N ALA A 82 5.27 7.67 19.55
CA ALA A 82 5.25 6.38 20.23
C ALA A 82 5.29 6.54 21.76
N SER A 83 4.87 7.72 22.25
CA SER A 83 4.68 7.99 23.68
C SER A 83 3.29 8.55 23.91
N GLN A 84 2.26 7.76 23.62
CA GLN A 84 0.96 7.94 24.28
C GLN A 84 0.12 6.66 24.24
N THR A 85 0.42 5.73 25.14
CA THR A 85 -0.55 5.06 26.02
C THR A 85 0.21 4.48 27.21
#